data_AF-A0A0B1TQ17-F1
#
_entry.id   AF-A0A0B1TQ17-F1
#
_cell.length_a   1.000
_cell.length_b   1.000
_cell.length_c   1.000
_cell.angle_alpha   90.00
_cell.angle_beta   90.00
_cell.angle_gamma   90.00
#
_symmetry.space_group_name_H-M   'P 1'
#
loop_
_entity.id
_entity.type
_entity.pdbx_description
1 polymer ?
#
loop_
_entity_poly.entity_id
_entity_poly.type
_entity_poly.pdbx_seq_one_letter_code
_entity_poly.pdbx_strand_id
1 'polypeptide(L)'
;MLFVVASLIGRNRDLGAVIKTENQPGHLRFQCLDSCLMNVKLSEIKEVCFPGAFSSEPVGTIWKAWVASSIFSRSDLDLATKIRYYRQGAICLDEAALKPILKLAYEKCTAWTEFVCTTEKIKEHEKIEKFAVESMYEVAFQALKRELAEDEKANRLAKEGPTGFTAPEWAAVLEKDDIKGGVDTTVVRTFKDIWEKLNERPTYGMWVITWSIDNKKWSPDIIKEICASCAKHKERGKIVTAWTPRIEANESVWREMIGVGRTVDQTLANGAARNQFYPTSNTVRINGKLYAEINSPESCIHFYGKYAGVGNARYLYATIRHRVPSLQLNSMYAPPRTPLTRRRGMWHDGDHAAPPKRPSLRSLDHINGACGHLRAVLSSISPSSKQ
;
A
#
# COMPACT_ATOMS: atom_id res chain seq x y z
N MET A 1 21.79 -7.60 -12.19
CA MET A 1 22.50 -6.73 -11.23
C MET A 1 21.50 -6.32 -10.13
N LEU A 2 20.96 -7.29 -9.37
CA LEU A 2 19.74 -7.10 -8.56
C LEU A 2 19.87 -7.67 -7.13
N PHE A 3 21.09 -7.83 -6.63
CA PHE A 3 21.34 -8.45 -5.32
C PHE A 3 22.53 -7.81 -4.58
N VAL A 4 22.56 -6.49 -4.40
CA VAL A 4 23.41 -5.87 -3.36
C VAL A 4 22.78 -4.55 -2.88
N VAL A 5 21.61 -4.60 -2.22
CA VAL A 5 21.14 -3.46 -1.40
C VAL A 5 20.43 -4.00 -0.16
N ALA A 6 21.14 -4.76 0.65
CA ALA A 6 20.66 -5.17 1.97
C ALA A 6 21.85 -5.32 2.92
N SER A 7 22.37 -4.19 3.41
CA SER A 7 23.00 -4.02 4.74
C SER A 7 23.90 -2.79 4.78
N LEU A 8 23.32 -1.59 4.97
CA LEU A 8 24.03 -0.44 5.53
C LEU A 8 23.02 0.45 6.29
N ILE A 9 22.42 -0.08 7.36
CA ILE A 9 21.67 0.74 8.33
C ILE A 9 22.54 0.87 9.57
N GLY A 10 23.19 2.02 9.71
CA GLY A 10 23.98 2.31 10.90
C GLY A 10 24.97 3.47 10.78
N ARG A 11 24.59 4.61 10.18
CA ARG A 11 25.32 5.89 10.37
C ARG A 11 24.35 7.07 10.43
N ASN A 12 24.68 8.01 11.33
CA ASN A 12 24.00 9.26 11.70
C ASN A 12 23.06 9.87 10.64
N ARG A 13 21.75 9.89 10.90
CA ARG A 13 20.68 10.34 9.98
C ARG A 13 20.55 11.87 9.81
N ASP A 14 21.41 12.66 10.45
CA ASP A 14 21.31 14.13 10.41
C ASP A 14 22.39 14.84 9.57
N LEU A 15 23.45 14.14 9.18
CA LEU A 15 24.57 14.72 8.43
C LEU A 15 24.38 14.45 6.93
N GLY A 16 23.82 15.42 6.21
CA GLY A 16 23.77 15.36 4.74
C GLY A 16 25.17 15.39 4.12
N ALA A 17 25.26 14.98 2.85
CA ALA A 17 26.52 14.96 2.12
C ALA A 17 27.11 16.38 1.99
N VAL A 18 28.40 16.48 2.29
CA VAL A 18 29.20 17.70 2.14
C VAL A 18 30.27 17.40 1.10
N ILE A 19 30.06 17.91 -0.10
CA ILE A 19 30.86 17.60 -1.28
C ILE A 19 31.76 18.80 -1.57
N LYS A 20 33.07 18.64 -1.38
CA LYS A 20 34.03 19.76 -1.39
C LYS A 20 35.04 19.72 -2.53
N THR A 21 35.14 18.61 -3.25
CA THR A 21 36.13 18.45 -4.31
C THR A 21 35.58 17.65 -5.48
N GLU A 22 36.10 17.91 -6.68
CA GLU A 22 35.66 17.25 -7.91
C GLU A 22 35.94 15.73 -7.94
N ASN A 23 36.85 15.24 -7.10
CA ASN A 23 37.20 13.82 -7.01
C ASN A 23 36.28 13.02 -6.07
N GLN A 24 35.35 13.66 -5.39
CA GLN A 24 34.41 12.99 -4.50
C GLN A 24 33.20 12.46 -5.28
N PRO A 25 32.81 11.18 -5.09
CA PRO A 25 31.53 10.69 -5.57
C PRO A 25 30.39 11.59 -5.09
N GLY A 26 29.47 11.93 -5.99
CA GLY A 26 28.40 12.89 -5.73
C GLY A 26 28.68 14.31 -6.22
N HIS A 27 29.94 14.68 -6.49
CA HIS A 27 30.25 15.96 -7.13
C HIS A 27 29.76 15.97 -8.58
N LEU A 28 29.07 17.02 -9.04
CA LEU A 28 28.48 17.00 -10.39
C LEU A 28 29.52 16.97 -11.51
N ARG A 29 30.77 17.38 -11.25
CA ARG A 29 31.92 17.22 -12.16
C ARG A 29 32.72 15.93 -11.97
N PHE A 30 32.33 15.09 -11.02
CA PHE A 30 33.02 13.84 -10.75
C PHE A 30 33.09 12.97 -12.00
N GLN A 31 34.31 12.56 -12.33
CA GLN A 31 34.59 11.58 -13.36
C GLN A 31 35.01 10.28 -12.67
N CYS A 32 34.21 9.24 -12.84
CA CYS A 32 34.56 7.92 -12.33
C CYS A 32 35.79 7.38 -13.07
N LEU A 33 36.64 6.64 -12.36
CA LEU A 33 37.86 6.04 -12.92
C LEU A 33 37.57 5.14 -14.13
N ASP A 34 36.46 4.41 -14.09
CA ASP A 34 36.02 3.52 -15.19
C ASP A 34 35.44 4.27 -16.39
N SER A 35 35.37 5.61 -16.34
CA SER A 35 34.81 6.45 -17.39
C SER A 35 33.40 6.02 -17.85
N CYS A 36 32.58 5.48 -16.94
CA CYS A 36 31.25 4.95 -17.22
C CYS A 36 30.39 5.94 -18.03
N LEU A 37 30.34 7.22 -17.62
CA LEU A 37 29.55 8.25 -18.28
C LEU A 37 30.18 8.79 -19.56
N MET A 38 31.45 8.51 -19.84
CA MET A 38 32.07 8.85 -21.14
C MET A 38 31.59 7.92 -22.25
N ASN A 39 31.14 6.71 -21.91
CA ASN A 39 30.64 5.72 -22.86
C ASN A 39 29.11 5.80 -23.08
N VAL A 40 28.43 6.65 -22.31
CA VAL A 40 26.97 6.85 -22.37
C VAL A 40 26.68 8.08 -23.19
N LYS A 41 25.69 8.00 -24.07
CA LYS A 41 25.32 9.11 -24.98
C LYS A 41 24.25 10.01 -24.36
N LEU A 42 24.23 11.29 -24.76
CA LEU A 42 23.16 12.23 -24.35
C LEU A 42 21.77 11.73 -24.74
N SER A 43 21.63 10.99 -25.85
CA SER A 43 20.36 10.35 -26.26
C SER A 43 19.79 9.36 -25.25
N GLU A 44 20.60 8.84 -24.32
CA GLU A 44 20.15 7.89 -23.29
C GLU A 44 19.52 8.59 -22.08
N ILE A 45 19.65 9.93 -21.97
CA ILE A 45 18.96 10.70 -20.94
C ILE A 45 17.47 10.72 -21.30
N LYS A 46 16.70 9.97 -20.52
CA LYS A 46 15.23 9.93 -20.65
C LYS A 46 14.66 11.34 -20.45
N GLU A 47 13.53 11.63 -21.08
CA GLU A 47 12.79 12.91 -20.95
C GLU A 47 13.41 14.13 -21.66
N VAL A 48 14.59 14.01 -22.29
CA VAL A 48 15.22 15.10 -23.05
C VAL A 48 15.49 14.69 -24.50
N CYS A 49 15.03 15.50 -25.45
CA CYS A 49 15.27 15.25 -26.87
C CYS A 49 16.47 16.05 -27.38
N PHE A 50 17.59 15.37 -27.62
CA PHE A 50 18.78 15.96 -28.23
C PHE A 50 18.74 15.82 -29.77
N PRO A 51 19.00 16.90 -30.53
CA PRO A 51 18.96 16.84 -31.99
C PRO A 51 20.24 16.25 -32.59
N GLY A 52 20.08 15.42 -33.63
CA GLY A 52 21.16 15.05 -34.56
C GLY A 52 22.46 14.63 -33.88
N ALA A 53 23.58 15.26 -34.26
CA ALA A 53 24.92 14.94 -33.75
C ALA A 53 25.04 15.08 -32.22
N PHE A 54 24.32 16.01 -31.59
CA PHE A 54 24.35 16.23 -30.14
C PHE A 54 23.83 15.01 -29.37
N SER A 55 22.87 14.28 -29.94
CA SER A 55 22.36 13.05 -29.35
C SER A 55 23.45 11.98 -29.16
N SER A 56 24.48 12.00 -30.01
CA SER A 56 25.58 11.05 -29.98
C SER A 56 26.79 11.50 -29.16
N GLU A 57 26.77 12.73 -28.63
CA GLU A 57 27.82 13.21 -27.74
C GLU A 57 27.81 12.42 -26.43
N PRO A 58 28.99 12.17 -25.83
CA PRO A 58 29.07 11.52 -24.54
C PRO A 58 28.54 12.42 -23.42
N VAL A 59 27.90 11.84 -22.41
CA VAL A 59 27.44 12.53 -21.19
C VAL A 59 28.63 13.19 -20.49
N GLY A 60 29.73 12.45 -20.35
CA GLY A 60 30.95 12.90 -19.70
C GLY A 60 30.81 13.07 -18.19
N THR A 61 30.26 14.21 -17.75
CA THR A 61 29.95 14.46 -16.33
C THR A 61 28.48 14.83 -16.17
N ILE A 62 27.95 14.68 -14.96
CA ILE A 62 26.57 15.11 -14.66
C ILE A 62 26.42 16.61 -14.92
N TRP A 63 27.43 17.43 -14.59
CA TRP A 63 27.43 18.87 -14.87
C TRP A 63 27.27 19.18 -16.36
N LYS A 64 28.07 18.57 -17.24
CA LYS A 64 27.99 18.80 -18.69
C LYS A 64 26.63 18.40 -19.25
N ALA A 65 26.16 17.21 -18.88
CA ALA A 65 24.86 16.73 -19.28
C ALA A 65 23.72 17.60 -18.73
N TRP A 66 23.87 18.17 -17.54
CA TRP A 66 22.85 19.02 -16.93
C TRP A 66 22.74 20.37 -17.62
N VAL A 67 23.87 21.00 -17.94
CA VAL A 67 23.90 22.23 -18.75
C VAL A 67 23.24 21.97 -20.12
N ALA A 68 23.63 20.88 -20.79
CA ALA A 68 23.05 20.51 -22.08
C ALA A 68 21.53 20.28 -21.97
N SER A 69 21.11 19.43 -21.03
CA SER A 69 19.71 19.04 -20.85
C SER A 69 18.83 20.24 -20.50
N SER A 70 19.32 21.16 -19.66
CA SER A 70 18.57 22.34 -19.26
C SER A 70 18.33 23.33 -20.41
N ILE A 71 19.21 23.36 -21.42
CA ILE A 71 18.98 24.14 -22.64
C ILE A 71 17.98 23.41 -23.54
N PHE A 72 18.18 22.11 -23.78
CA PHE A 72 17.37 21.36 -24.74
C PHE A 72 15.96 21.03 -24.23
N SER A 73 15.72 20.99 -22.91
CA SER A 73 14.40 20.78 -22.29
C SER A 73 13.46 21.98 -22.43
N ARG A 74 13.98 23.19 -22.63
CA ARG A 74 13.17 24.42 -22.68
C ARG A 74 12.17 24.44 -23.83
N SER A 75 10.89 24.59 -23.53
CA SER A 75 9.83 24.67 -24.55
C SER A 75 9.70 26.06 -25.18
N ASP A 76 10.24 27.09 -24.53
CA ASP A 76 10.12 28.50 -24.94
C ASP A 76 11.22 28.94 -25.93
N LEU A 77 12.21 28.09 -26.20
CA LEU A 77 13.27 28.34 -27.17
C LEU A 77 13.11 27.47 -28.41
N ASP A 78 13.29 28.06 -29.59
CA ASP A 78 13.41 27.28 -30.82
C ASP A 78 14.72 26.47 -30.87
N LEU A 79 14.77 25.50 -31.78
CA LEU A 79 15.92 24.59 -31.91
C LEU A 79 17.22 25.31 -32.28
N ALA A 80 17.15 26.33 -33.13
CA ALA A 80 18.33 27.07 -33.58
C ALA A 80 18.96 27.85 -32.43
N THR A 81 18.12 28.45 -31.59
CA THR A 81 18.52 29.19 -30.38
C THR A 81 19.12 28.26 -29.35
N LYS A 82 18.53 27.06 -29.13
CA LYS A 82 19.11 26.03 -28.26
C LYS A 82 20.51 25.61 -28.70
N ILE A 83 20.69 25.32 -30.00
CA ILE A 83 21.99 24.94 -30.57
C ILE A 83 23.01 26.07 -30.39
N ARG A 84 22.61 27.32 -30.62
CA ARG A 84 23.48 28.48 -30.44
C ARG A 84 23.93 28.62 -28.99
N TYR A 85 23.01 28.53 -28.04
CA TYR A 85 23.33 28.63 -26.60
C TYR A 85 24.25 27.50 -26.14
N TYR A 86 23.99 26.26 -26.58
CA TYR A 86 24.85 25.13 -26.24
C TYR A 86 26.27 25.33 -26.80
N ARG A 87 26.41 25.72 -28.07
CA ARG A 87 27.73 26.00 -28.69
C ARG A 87 28.49 27.15 -28.05
N GLN A 88 27.78 28.15 -27.53
CA GLN A 88 28.37 29.28 -26.83
C GLN A 88 28.75 28.97 -25.37
N GLY A 89 28.45 27.76 -24.88
CA GLY A 89 28.70 27.39 -23.48
C GLY A 89 27.81 28.16 -22.51
N ALA A 90 26.60 28.55 -22.93
CA ALA A 90 25.65 29.22 -22.05
C ALA A 90 25.23 28.27 -20.91
N ILE A 91 25.09 28.80 -19.70
CA ILE A 91 24.68 28.03 -18.52
C ILE A 91 23.28 28.49 -18.13
N CYS A 92 22.29 27.65 -18.39
CA CYS A 92 20.88 27.91 -18.09
C CYS A 92 20.32 26.73 -17.31
N LEU A 93 20.70 26.59 -16.04
CA LEU A 93 20.35 25.42 -15.23
C LEU A 93 18.84 25.34 -14.97
N ASP A 94 18.27 24.15 -15.17
CA ASP A 94 16.89 23.81 -14.86
C ASP A 94 16.88 22.63 -13.88
N GLU A 95 16.23 22.80 -12.74
CA GLU A 95 16.15 21.79 -11.68
C GLU A 95 15.53 20.48 -12.20
N ALA A 96 14.49 20.58 -13.04
CA ALA A 96 13.77 19.41 -13.55
C ALA A 96 14.66 18.54 -14.46
N ALA A 97 15.60 19.16 -15.17
CA ALA A 97 16.51 18.47 -16.08
C ALA A 97 17.58 17.63 -15.36
N LEU A 98 17.86 17.88 -14.07
CA LEU A 98 18.91 17.17 -13.33
C LEU A 98 18.49 15.74 -12.93
N LYS A 99 17.23 15.54 -12.54
CA LYS A 99 16.70 14.25 -12.10
C LYS A 99 16.95 13.09 -13.11
N PRO A 100 16.57 13.20 -14.40
CA PRO A 100 16.79 12.11 -15.35
C PRO A 100 18.28 11.78 -15.56
N ILE A 101 19.17 12.75 -15.40
CA ILE A 101 20.63 12.56 -15.51
C ILE A 101 21.17 11.81 -14.30
N LEU A 102 20.73 12.18 -13.09
CA LEU A 102 21.05 11.44 -11.87
C LEU A 102 20.55 10.00 -11.95
N LYS A 103 19.35 9.77 -12.50
CA LYS A 103 18.82 8.43 -12.76
C LYS A 103 19.70 7.64 -13.72
N LEU A 104 20.11 8.24 -14.84
CA LEU A 104 21.02 7.61 -15.79
C LEU A 104 22.37 7.27 -15.15
N ALA A 105 22.92 8.17 -14.34
CA ALA A 105 24.18 7.94 -13.63
C ALA A 105 24.05 6.80 -12.60
N TYR A 106 22.94 6.77 -11.86
CA TYR A 106 22.59 5.67 -10.95
C TYR A 106 22.52 4.32 -11.67
N GLU A 107 21.95 4.27 -12.89
CA GLU A 107 21.81 3.05 -13.69
C GLU A 107 23.15 2.59 -14.31
N LYS A 108 24.06 3.51 -14.62
CA LYS A 108 25.24 3.25 -15.47
C LYS A 108 26.59 3.28 -14.74
N CYS A 109 26.68 3.87 -13.56
CA CYS A 109 27.95 4.08 -12.86
C CYS A 109 27.89 3.66 -11.39
N THR A 110 28.68 2.66 -11.02
CA THR A 110 28.70 2.09 -9.66
C THR A 110 28.98 3.13 -8.57
N ALA A 111 29.90 4.06 -8.81
CA ALA A 111 30.21 5.13 -7.84
C ALA A 111 29.01 6.05 -7.60
N TRP A 112 28.23 6.35 -8.64
CA TRP A 112 26.98 7.11 -8.53
C TRP A 112 25.86 6.29 -7.89
N THR A 113 25.76 5.00 -8.22
CA THR A 113 24.82 4.08 -7.55
C THR A 113 25.07 4.04 -6.05
N GLU A 114 26.32 3.85 -5.62
CA GLU A 114 26.71 3.81 -4.22
C GLU A 114 26.42 5.14 -3.52
N PHE A 115 26.78 6.26 -4.16
CA PHE A 115 26.51 7.59 -3.62
C PHE A 115 25.01 7.83 -3.38
N VAL A 116 24.15 7.55 -4.37
CA VAL A 116 22.69 7.74 -4.28
C VAL A 116 22.06 6.83 -3.22
N CYS A 117 22.54 5.58 -3.12
CA CYS A 117 22.07 4.62 -2.13
C CYS A 117 22.46 4.99 -0.69
N THR A 118 23.67 5.50 -0.49
CA THR A 118 24.23 5.77 0.86
C THR A 118 23.91 7.17 1.38
N THR A 119 23.64 8.14 0.50
CA THR A 119 23.41 9.53 0.88
C THR A 119 21.92 9.82 1.07
N GLU A 120 21.52 10.34 2.23
CA GLU A 120 20.12 10.69 2.49
C GLU A 120 19.71 12.06 1.90
N LYS A 121 20.59 13.06 1.99
CA LYS A 121 20.37 14.44 1.51
C LYS A 121 21.69 15.10 1.11
N ILE A 122 21.64 16.08 0.22
CA ILE A 122 22.73 16.98 -0.14
C ILE A 122 22.69 18.18 0.80
N LYS A 123 23.75 18.38 1.58
CA LYS A 123 23.85 19.51 2.51
C LYS A 123 24.67 20.65 1.93
N GLU A 124 25.82 20.33 1.36
CA GLU A 124 26.78 21.29 0.81
C GLU A 124 27.41 20.71 -0.46
N HIS A 125 27.63 21.56 -1.46
CA HIS A 125 28.33 21.20 -2.69
C HIS A 125 29.24 22.37 -3.08
N GLU A 126 30.47 22.10 -3.52
CA GLU A 126 31.38 23.13 -4.02
C GLU A 126 30.76 23.89 -5.21
N LYS A 127 30.93 25.22 -5.25
CA LYS A 127 30.40 26.02 -6.35
C LYS A 127 31.06 25.61 -7.67
N ILE A 128 30.25 25.43 -8.69
CA ILE A 128 30.73 25.10 -10.04
C ILE A 128 30.64 26.35 -10.90
N GLU A 129 31.74 26.83 -11.47
CA GLU A 129 31.74 28.04 -12.34
C GLU A 129 31.06 29.26 -11.69
N LYS A 130 31.19 29.39 -10.35
CA LYS A 130 30.55 30.40 -9.49
C LYS A 130 29.05 30.19 -9.22
N PHE A 131 28.43 29.15 -9.78
CA PHE A 131 27.05 28.78 -9.50
C PHE A 131 26.95 27.98 -8.19
N ALA A 132 26.03 28.41 -7.32
CA ALA A 132 25.57 27.66 -6.16
C ALA A 132 24.47 26.69 -6.63
N VAL A 133 24.75 25.39 -6.57
CA VAL A 133 23.92 24.33 -7.16
C VAL A 133 23.21 23.50 -6.09
N GLU A 134 23.50 23.74 -4.82
CA GLU A 134 23.10 22.91 -3.67
C GLU A 134 21.59 22.73 -3.59
N SER A 135 20.83 23.82 -3.74
CA SER A 135 19.38 23.80 -3.65
C SER A 135 18.74 22.99 -4.78
N MET A 136 19.11 23.26 -6.04
CA MET A 136 18.61 22.52 -7.20
C MET A 136 19.02 21.05 -7.15
N TYR A 137 20.25 20.78 -6.71
CA TYR A 137 20.73 19.41 -6.57
C TYR A 137 19.95 18.64 -5.51
N GLU A 138 19.73 19.22 -4.33
CA GLU A 138 18.94 18.57 -3.28
C GLU A 138 17.52 18.26 -3.73
N VAL A 139 16.83 19.18 -4.42
CA VAL A 139 15.46 18.92 -4.86
C VAL A 139 15.41 17.80 -5.90
N ALA A 140 16.30 17.82 -6.91
CA ALA A 140 16.38 16.75 -7.90
C ALA A 140 16.79 15.41 -7.28
N PHE A 141 17.69 15.43 -6.30
CA PHE A 141 18.16 14.25 -5.57
C PHE A 141 17.03 13.61 -4.76
N GLN A 142 16.25 14.40 -4.01
CA GLN A 142 15.08 13.90 -3.29
C GLN A 142 13.99 13.39 -4.23
N ALA A 143 13.78 14.05 -5.37
CA ALA A 143 12.85 13.57 -6.39
C ALA A 143 13.25 12.17 -6.90
N LEU A 144 14.54 11.96 -7.21
CA LEU A 144 15.06 10.66 -7.61
C LEU A 144 14.91 9.62 -6.50
N LYS A 145 15.25 9.94 -5.24
CA LYS A 145 15.12 9.00 -4.12
C LYS A 145 13.67 8.55 -3.92
N ARG A 146 12.69 9.45 -4.06
CA ARG A 146 11.27 9.09 -4.02
C ARG A 146 10.88 8.15 -5.16
N GLU A 147 11.31 8.45 -6.38
CA GLU A 147 11.05 7.62 -7.56
C GLU A 147 11.64 6.22 -7.40
N LEU A 148 12.89 6.11 -6.93
CA LEU A 148 13.53 4.81 -6.66
C LEU A 148 12.81 4.02 -5.56
N ALA A 149 12.34 4.69 -4.50
CA ALA A 149 11.58 4.04 -3.44
C ALA A 149 10.19 3.55 -3.92
N GLU A 150 9.58 4.25 -4.87
CA GLU A 150 8.33 3.84 -5.51
C GLU A 150 8.56 2.66 -6.47
N ASP A 151 9.60 2.72 -7.30
CA ASP A 151 10.01 1.64 -8.19
C ASP A 151 10.35 0.36 -7.40
N GLU A 152 11.06 0.49 -6.27
CA GLU A 152 11.36 -0.66 -5.40
C GLU A 152 10.08 -1.26 -4.82
N LYS A 153 9.14 -0.43 -4.35
CA LYS A 153 7.84 -0.90 -3.85
C LYS A 153 7.02 -1.59 -4.95
N ALA A 154 7.07 -1.08 -6.18
CA ALA A 154 6.37 -1.66 -7.32
C ALA A 154 6.98 -2.99 -7.78
N ASN A 155 8.31 -3.11 -7.73
CA ASN A 155 9.07 -4.27 -8.19
C ASN A 155 9.24 -5.37 -7.14
N ARG A 156 8.89 -5.12 -5.86
CA ARG A 156 8.86 -6.18 -4.84
C ARG A 156 7.81 -7.22 -5.25
N LEU A 157 8.28 -8.42 -5.61
CA LEU A 157 7.42 -9.56 -5.92
C LEU A 157 6.41 -9.78 -4.79
N ALA A 158 5.13 -9.82 -5.16
CA ALA A 158 4.06 -10.17 -4.25
C ALA A 158 4.39 -11.50 -3.58
N LYS A 159 4.23 -11.55 -2.28
CA LYS A 159 4.47 -12.73 -1.47
C LYS A 159 3.43 -13.78 -1.83
N GLU A 160 3.91 -14.88 -2.38
CA GLU A 160 3.10 -16.07 -2.56
C GLU A 160 2.98 -16.82 -1.23
N GLY A 161 1.81 -17.41 -0.98
CA GLY A 161 1.55 -18.14 0.25
C GLY A 161 0.06 -18.29 0.53
N PRO A 162 -0.31 -19.05 1.58
CA PRO A 162 -1.69 -19.23 1.97
C PRO A 162 -2.31 -17.91 2.45
N THR A 163 -3.65 -17.90 2.49
CA THR A 163 -4.41 -16.80 3.09
C THR A 163 -4.70 -17.14 4.55
N GLY A 164 -4.24 -16.30 5.48
CA GLY A 164 -4.65 -16.38 6.87
C GLY A 164 -5.96 -15.67 7.10
N PHE A 165 -6.85 -16.24 7.90
CA PHE A 165 -8.09 -15.62 8.33
C PHE A 165 -8.17 -15.58 9.85
N THR A 166 -8.04 -14.39 10.44
CA THR A 166 -8.35 -14.21 11.86
C THR A 166 -9.86 -14.09 12.02
N ALA A 167 -10.46 -15.14 12.56
CA ALA A 167 -11.89 -15.29 12.67
C ALA A 167 -12.37 -15.07 14.11
N PRO A 168 -13.59 -14.58 14.31
CA PRO A 168 -14.19 -14.53 15.64
C PRO A 168 -14.37 -15.92 16.27
N GLU A 169 -14.64 -15.95 17.58
CA GLU A 169 -14.78 -17.17 18.39
C GLU A 169 -15.71 -18.25 17.82
N TRP A 170 -16.80 -17.82 17.21
CA TRP A 170 -17.81 -18.72 16.65
C TRP A 170 -17.36 -19.44 15.36
N ALA A 171 -16.12 -19.20 14.92
CA ALA A 171 -15.42 -19.97 13.89
C ALA A 171 -14.54 -21.12 14.43
N ALA A 172 -14.61 -21.46 15.74
CA ALA A 172 -13.75 -22.48 16.37
C ALA A 172 -13.74 -23.86 15.69
N VAL A 173 -14.81 -24.23 14.99
CA VAL A 173 -14.84 -25.49 14.22
C VAL A 173 -14.00 -25.39 12.94
N LEU A 174 -13.93 -24.20 12.32
CA LEU A 174 -13.11 -23.97 11.12
C LEU A 174 -11.61 -24.00 11.42
N GLU A 175 -11.22 -23.66 12.63
CA GLU A 175 -9.81 -23.72 13.05
C GLU A 175 -9.28 -25.17 13.07
N LYS A 176 -10.14 -26.15 13.32
CA LYS A 176 -9.80 -27.58 13.30
C LYS A 176 -9.71 -28.17 11.89
N ASP A 177 -10.08 -27.42 10.86
CA ASP A 177 -10.12 -27.90 9.48
C ASP A 177 -8.74 -27.83 8.78
N ASP A 178 -7.67 -27.39 9.47
CA ASP A 178 -6.35 -27.08 8.90
C ASP A 178 -6.47 -26.16 7.65
N ILE A 179 -5.42 -26.07 6.83
CA ILE A 179 -5.43 -25.27 5.60
C ILE A 179 -6.25 -25.98 4.50
N LYS A 180 -7.58 -25.90 4.57
CA LYS A 180 -8.48 -26.41 3.52
C LYS A 180 -8.92 -25.32 2.56
N GLY A 181 -8.74 -25.56 1.27
CA GLY A 181 -9.08 -24.59 0.23
C GLY A 181 -8.15 -23.37 0.21
N GLY A 182 -6.92 -23.49 0.74
CA GLY A 182 -5.93 -22.40 0.73
C GLY A 182 -6.22 -21.25 1.71
N VAL A 183 -7.14 -21.47 2.67
CA VAL A 183 -7.44 -20.55 3.77
C VAL A 183 -7.12 -21.25 5.09
N ASP A 184 -6.21 -20.67 5.87
CA ASP A 184 -5.94 -21.10 7.23
C ASP A 184 -6.74 -20.21 8.19
N THR A 185 -7.69 -20.80 8.90
CA THR A 185 -8.56 -20.07 9.83
C THR A 185 -8.01 -20.19 11.24
N THR A 186 -7.84 -19.06 11.91
CA THR A 186 -7.43 -19.02 13.32
C THR A 186 -8.41 -18.18 14.11
N VAL A 187 -8.87 -18.72 15.24
CA VAL A 187 -9.79 -18.00 16.10
C VAL A 187 -9.02 -17.01 16.96
N VAL A 188 -9.49 -15.76 16.95
CA VAL A 188 -8.99 -14.68 17.80
C VAL A 188 -10.10 -14.18 18.72
N ARG A 189 -9.76 -13.97 19.99
CA ARG A 189 -10.66 -13.43 21.01
C ARG A 189 -10.25 -12.03 21.43
N THR A 190 -8.95 -11.75 21.42
CA THR A 190 -8.37 -10.47 21.84
C THR A 190 -7.55 -9.83 20.71
N PHE A 191 -7.13 -8.57 20.89
CA PHE A 191 -6.15 -7.94 20.00
C PHE A 191 -4.77 -8.58 20.13
N LYS A 192 -4.42 -9.04 21.33
CA LYS A 192 -3.16 -9.74 21.55
C LYS A 192 -3.07 -11.02 20.72
N ASP A 193 -4.16 -11.78 20.63
CA ASP A 193 -4.22 -12.99 19.80
C ASP A 193 -3.95 -12.65 18.32
N ILE A 194 -4.52 -11.54 17.82
CA ILE A 194 -4.28 -11.08 16.44
C ILE A 194 -2.78 -10.79 16.24
N TRP A 195 -2.16 -10.04 17.15
CA TRP A 195 -0.72 -9.74 17.08
C TRP A 195 0.14 -11.01 17.10
N GLU A 196 -0.12 -11.94 18.01
CA GLU A 196 0.59 -13.21 18.12
C GLU A 196 0.51 -13.98 16.80
N LYS A 197 -0.70 -14.13 16.22
CA LYS A 197 -0.89 -14.86 14.96
C LYS A 197 -0.27 -14.21 13.74
N LEU A 198 -0.26 -12.87 13.66
CA LEU A 198 0.43 -12.16 12.59
C LEU A 198 1.96 -12.42 12.62
N ASN A 199 2.54 -12.55 13.82
CA ASN A 199 3.98 -12.77 13.99
C ASN A 199 4.39 -14.24 13.90
N GLU A 200 3.53 -15.17 14.33
CA GLU A 200 3.76 -16.62 14.19
C GLU A 200 3.84 -17.06 12.73
N ARG A 201 3.13 -16.38 11.82
CA ARG A 201 2.98 -16.82 10.42
C ARG A 201 3.49 -15.78 9.42
N PRO A 202 4.80 -15.50 9.40
CA PRO A 202 5.40 -14.50 8.55
C PRO A 202 5.54 -14.94 7.09
N THR A 203 5.06 -16.12 6.69
CA THR A 203 5.15 -16.66 5.31
C THR A 203 3.86 -16.47 4.50
N TYR A 204 2.78 -15.98 5.11
CA TYR A 204 1.49 -15.86 4.42
C TYR A 204 1.53 -14.78 3.34
N GLY A 205 0.93 -15.07 2.18
CA GLY A 205 0.83 -14.08 1.10
C GLY A 205 -0.23 -13.02 1.41
N MET A 206 -1.25 -13.40 2.19
CA MET A 206 -2.36 -12.53 2.52
C MET A 206 -2.90 -12.79 3.92
N TRP A 207 -3.35 -11.71 4.58
CA TRP A 207 -4.13 -11.78 5.80
C TRP A 207 -5.52 -11.16 5.60
N VAL A 208 -6.54 -11.89 6.01
CA VAL A 208 -7.90 -11.40 6.24
C VAL A 208 -8.09 -11.29 7.74
N ILE A 209 -8.17 -10.07 8.26
CA ILE A 209 -8.19 -9.79 9.68
C ILE A 209 -9.59 -9.33 10.08
N THR A 210 -10.28 -10.11 10.91
CA THR A 210 -11.49 -9.63 11.59
C THR A 210 -11.10 -9.03 12.93
N TRP A 211 -11.43 -7.75 13.17
CA TRP A 211 -11.10 -7.08 14.42
C TRP A 211 -11.87 -7.66 15.60
N SER A 212 -11.15 -8.11 16.64
CA SER A 212 -11.72 -8.61 17.88
C SER A 212 -12.59 -7.55 18.57
N ILE A 213 -13.70 -7.98 19.17
CA ILE A 213 -14.55 -7.14 20.01
C ILE A 213 -14.21 -7.45 21.46
N ASP A 214 -13.30 -6.66 22.03
CA ASP A 214 -12.90 -6.77 23.43
C ASP A 214 -12.66 -5.36 23.97
N ASN A 215 -13.59 -4.81 24.74
CA ASN A 215 -13.45 -3.49 25.36
C ASN A 215 -12.62 -3.51 26.65
N LYS A 216 -12.21 -4.68 27.15
CA LYS A 216 -11.49 -4.83 28.42
C LYS A 216 -10.02 -5.15 28.25
N LYS A 217 -9.61 -5.76 27.13
CA LYS A 217 -8.22 -6.25 26.92
C LYS A 217 -7.55 -5.66 25.68
N TRP A 218 -7.81 -4.39 25.39
CA TRP A 218 -7.03 -3.64 24.40
C TRP A 218 -6.31 -2.46 25.06
N SER A 219 -5.16 -2.10 24.51
CA SER A 219 -4.41 -0.91 24.88
C SER A 219 -3.91 -0.22 23.61
N PRO A 220 -3.59 1.08 23.65
CA PRO A 220 -2.97 1.76 22.52
C PRO A 220 -1.68 1.08 22.05
N ASP A 221 -0.91 0.47 22.95
CA ASP A 221 0.38 -0.14 22.61
C ASP A 221 0.21 -1.45 21.85
N ILE A 222 -0.74 -2.32 22.21
CA ILE A 222 -1.01 -3.53 21.41
C ILE A 222 -1.53 -3.17 20.01
N ILE A 223 -2.30 -2.08 19.88
CA ILE A 223 -2.76 -1.59 18.58
C ILE A 223 -1.58 -1.09 17.72
N LYS A 224 -0.63 -0.36 18.32
CA LYS A 224 0.60 0.05 17.63
C LYS A 224 1.40 -1.15 17.15
N GLU A 225 1.54 -2.17 18.00
CA GLU A 225 2.25 -3.41 17.65
C GLU A 225 1.58 -4.17 16.50
N ILE A 226 0.25 -4.29 16.50
CA ILE A 226 -0.50 -4.87 15.38
C ILE A 226 -0.27 -4.06 14.10
N CYS A 227 -0.34 -2.73 14.18
CA CYS A 227 -0.09 -1.86 13.03
C CYS A 227 1.33 -2.03 12.49
N ALA A 228 2.33 -2.20 13.37
CA ALA A 228 3.71 -2.46 12.98
C ALA A 228 3.88 -3.83 12.31
N SER A 229 3.28 -4.90 12.86
CA SER A 229 3.26 -6.23 12.24
C SER A 229 2.59 -6.21 10.86
N CYS A 230 1.48 -5.48 10.73
CA CYS A 230 0.79 -5.27 9.46
C CYS A 230 1.65 -4.47 8.47
N ALA A 231 2.34 -3.42 8.92
CA ALA A 231 3.24 -2.62 8.08
C ALA A 231 4.35 -3.49 7.49
N LYS A 232 5.01 -4.29 8.33
CA LYS A 232 6.03 -5.26 7.91
C LYS A 232 5.46 -6.29 6.93
N HIS A 233 4.25 -6.80 7.17
CA HIS A 233 3.62 -7.76 6.26
C HIS A 233 3.32 -7.15 4.88
N LYS A 234 2.80 -5.90 4.82
CA LYS A 234 2.46 -5.19 3.58
C LYS A 234 3.66 -4.93 2.66
N GLU A 235 4.89 -5.03 3.16
CA GLU A 235 6.09 -4.88 2.32
C GLU A 235 6.12 -5.88 1.17
N ARG A 236 5.51 -7.06 1.35
CA ARG A 236 5.42 -8.11 0.31
C ARG A 236 4.04 -8.77 0.24
N GLY A 237 3.26 -8.77 1.31
CA GLY A 237 1.92 -9.38 1.36
C GLY A 237 0.79 -8.36 1.21
N LYS A 238 -0.45 -8.84 1.35
CA LYS A 238 -1.67 -8.02 1.30
C LYS A 238 -2.51 -8.19 2.56
N ILE A 239 -3.18 -7.13 2.98
CA ILE A 239 -4.02 -7.13 4.18
C ILE A 239 -5.43 -6.69 3.83
N VAL A 240 -6.40 -7.51 4.22
CA VAL A 240 -7.84 -7.22 4.16
C VAL A 240 -8.33 -7.13 5.59
N THR A 241 -9.08 -6.08 5.95
CA THR A 241 -9.66 -5.96 7.29
C THR A 241 -11.18 -5.93 7.24
N ALA A 242 -11.78 -6.46 8.29
CA ALA A 242 -13.22 -6.50 8.48
C ALA A 242 -13.54 -6.26 9.95
N TRP A 243 -14.66 -5.62 10.21
CA TRP A 243 -15.17 -5.45 11.56
C TRP A 243 -15.99 -6.70 11.90
N THR A 244 -15.85 -7.17 13.14
CA THR A 244 -16.68 -8.28 13.61
C THR A 244 -18.16 -7.89 13.49
N PRO A 245 -19.04 -8.81 13.03
CA PRO A 245 -20.45 -8.50 12.89
C PRO A 245 -21.14 -8.06 14.17
N ARG A 246 -22.08 -7.12 14.02
CA ARG A 246 -22.93 -6.62 15.09
C ARG A 246 -24.14 -7.54 15.29
N ILE A 247 -24.19 -8.16 16.46
CA ILE A 247 -25.33 -8.94 16.96
C ILE A 247 -25.85 -8.32 18.24
N GLU A 248 -27.05 -8.71 18.67
CA GLU A 248 -27.65 -8.18 19.90
C GLU A 248 -26.74 -8.39 21.13
N ALA A 249 -26.11 -9.56 21.22
CA ALA A 249 -25.26 -9.93 22.36
C ALA A 249 -23.97 -9.10 22.49
N ASN A 250 -23.47 -8.47 21.41
CA ASN A 250 -22.23 -7.70 21.44
C ASN A 250 -22.46 -6.20 21.16
N GLU A 251 -23.71 -5.75 21.11
CA GLU A 251 -24.10 -4.43 20.59
C GLU A 251 -23.42 -3.26 21.32
N SER A 252 -23.45 -3.28 22.65
CA SER A 252 -22.90 -2.22 23.49
C SER A 252 -21.39 -2.10 23.31
N VAL A 253 -20.69 -3.22 23.44
CA VAL A 253 -19.24 -3.33 23.25
C VAL A 253 -18.85 -2.93 21.82
N TRP A 254 -19.63 -3.36 20.83
CA TRP A 254 -19.41 -3.02 19.43
C TRP A 254 -19.42 -1.50 19.21
N ARG A 255 -20.38 -0.78 19.82
CA ARG A 255 -20.46 0.69 19.72
C ARG A 255 -19.23 1.40 20.28
N GLU A 256 -18.70 0.91 21.39
CA GLU A 256 -17.49 1.45 22.01
C GLU A 256 -16.26 1.24 21.10
N MET A 257 -16.20 0.10 20.41
CA MET A 257 -15.06 -0.30 19.59
C MET A 257 -15.01 0.33 18.19
N ILE A 258 -16.08 0.98 17.71
CA ILE A 258 -16.12 1.66 16.40
C ILE A 258 -14.94 2.61 16.22
N GLY A 259 -14.65 3.41 17.26
CA GLY A 259 -13.57 4.40 17.22
C GLY A 259 -12.20 3.74 17.05
N VAL A 260 -11.98 2.63 17.75
CA VAL A 260 -10.75 1.85 17.67
C VAL A 260 -10.59 1.23 16.29
N GLY A 261 -11.61 0.50 15.81
CA GLY A 261 -11.58 -0.14 14.48
C GLY A 261 -11.31 0.86 13.36
N ARG A 262 -11.96 2.03 13.40
CA ARG A 262 -11.72 3.11 12.43
C ARG A 262 -10.31 3.67 12.50
N THR A 263 -9.78 3.88 13.70
CA THR A 263 -8.42 4.41 13.90
C THR A 263 -7.38 3.44 13.36
N VAL A 264 -7.56 2.13 13.60
CA VAL A 264 -6.68 1.07 13.10
C VAL A 264 -6.72 1.05 11.57
N ASP A 265 -7.91 0.97 10.96
CA ASP A 265 -8.04 0.95 9.50
C ASP A 265 -7.43 2.20 8.83
N GLN A 266 -7.66 3.39 9.41
CA GLN A 266 -7.07 4.63 8.91
C GLN A 266 -5.54 4.64 9.02
N THR A 267 -5.00 4.14 10.14
CA THR A 267 -3.55 4.04 10.35
C THR A 267 -2.92 3.09 9.32
N LEU A 268 -3.56 1.95 9.07
CA LEU A 268 -3.10 0.99 8.08
C LEU A 268 -3.18 1.53 6.66
N ALA A 269 -4.25 2.27 6.33
CA ALA A 269 -4.44 2.91 5.03
C ALA A 269 -3.39 3.99 4.75
N ASN A 270 -3.10 4.87 5.72
CA ASN A 270 -2.12 5.94 5.57
C ASN A 270 -0.71 5.41 5.25
N GLY A 271 -0.37 4.22 5.76
CA GLY A 271 0.90 3.55 5.51
C GLY A 271 0.85 2.47 4.42
N ALA A 272 -0.12 2.47 3.52
CA ALA A 272 -0.26 1.45 2.46
C ALA A 272 -0.26 2.06 1.06
N ALA A 273 0.36 1.36 0.09
CA ALA A 273 0.16 1.63 -1.32
C ALA A 273 -1.23 1.13 -1.79
N ARG A 274 -1.69 1.58 -2.97
CA ARG A 274 -3.04 1.31 -3.51
C ARG A 274 -3.44 -0.16 -3.59
N ASN A 275 -2.49 -1.10 -3.57
CA ASN A 275 -2.72 -2.53 -3.73
C ASN A 275 -2.33 -3.39 -2.51
N GLN A 276 -1.98 -2.77 -1.37
CA GLN A 276 -1.48 -3.47 -0.18
C GLN A 276 -2.51 -3.63 0.94
N PHE A 277 -3.49 -2.74 1.03
CA PHE A 277 -4.47 -2.71 2.12
C PHE A 277 -5.91 -2.51 1.61
N TYR A 278 -6.85 -3.28 2.16
CA TYR A 278 -8.23 -3.32 1.71
C TYR A 278 -9.20 -3.36 2.91
N PRO A 279 -9.67 -2.21 3.41
CA PRO A 279 -10.71 -2.18 4.43
C PRO A 279 -12.06 -2.55 3.80
N THR A 280 -12.82 -3.43 4.45
CA THR A 280 -14.12 -3.89 3.91
C THR A 280 -15.33 -3.37 4.67
N SER A 281 -15.12 -2.84 5.87
CA SER A 281 -16.15 -2.23 6.71
C SER A 281 -16.50 -0.83 6.22
N ASN A 282 -17.76 -0.44 6.39
CA ASN A 282 -18.24 0.88 6.01
C ASN A 282 -19.40 1.34 6.90
N THR A 283 -19.13 1.40 8.21
CA THR A 283 -20.08 1.95 9.17
C THR A 283 -19.84 3.44 9.40
N VAL A 284 -20.92 4.20 9.27
CA VAL A 284 -20.97 5.62 9.57
C VAL A 284 -21.95 5.92 10.70
N ARG A 285 -21.64 6.96 11.49
CA ARG A 285 -22.52 7.48 12.54
C ARG A 285 -23.06 8.82 12.07
N ILE A 286 -24.37 8.93 11.94
CA ILE A 286 -25.07 10.14 11.50
C ILE A 286 -26.15 10.45 12.54
N ASN A 287 -26.08 11.61 13.18
CA ASN A 287 -27.04 12.06 14.21
C ASN A 287 -27.29 11.02 15.31
N GLY A 288 -26.20 10.44 15.84
CA GLY A 288 -26.27 9.41 16.89
C GLY A 288 -26.72 8.02 16.42
N LYS A 289 -27.25 7.88 15.21
CA LYS A 289 -27.65 6.60 14.60
C LYS A 289 -26.49 5.98 13.83
N LEU A 290 -26.46 4.65 13.80
CA LEU A 290 -25.47 3.87 13.05
C LEU A 290 -26.08 3.39 11.75
N TYR A 291 -25.32 3.57 10.66
CA TYR A 291 -25.66 3.10 9.34
C TYR A 291 -24.50 2.25 8.85
N ALA A 292 -24.79 1.00 8.47
CA ALA A 292 -23.85 0.12 7.83
C ALA A 292 -24.28 -0.06 6.38
N GLU A 293 -23.32 -0.03 5.46
CA GLU A 293 -23.58 -0.33 4.05
C GLU A 293 -24.17 -1.73 3.91
N ILE A 294 -25.13 -1.92 3.01
CA ILE A 294 -25.67 -3.24 2.69
C ILE A 294 -24.53 -4.14 2.21
N ASN A 295 -24.48 -5.39 2.68
CA ASN A 295 -23.40 -6.36 2.39
C ASN A 295 -22.04 -5.99 2.99
N SER A 296 -21.99 -5.10 3.98
CA SER A 296 -20.80 -4.91 4.81
C SER A 296 -20.60 -6.10 5.77
N PRO A 297 -19.36 -6.45 6.13
CA PRO A 297 -19.07 -7.51 7.10
C PRO A 297 -19.82 -7.31 8.42
N GLU A 298 -19.91 -6.08 8.90
CA GLU A 298 -20.56 -5.76 10.18
C GLU A 298 -22.08 -6.03 10.20
N SER A 299 -22.73 -5.99 9.03
CA SER A 299 -24.18 -6.19 8.87
C SER A 299 -24.56 -7.62 8.46
N CYS A 300 -23.57 -8.46 8.13
CA CYS A 300 -23.80 -9.69 7.38
C CYS A 300 -24.61 -10.75 8.15
N ILE A 301 -24.58 -10.77 9.49
CA ILE A 301 -25.27 -11.80 10.30
C ILE A 301 -26.39 -11.26 11.19
N HIS A 302 -26.90 -10.05 10.90
CA HIS A 302 -27.93 -9.41 11.72
C HIS A 302 -29.22 -10.26 11.86
N PHE A 303 -29.50 -11.13 10.90
CA PHE A 303 -30.70 -12.00 10.88
C PHE A 303 -30.58 -13.31 11.66
N TYR A 304 -29.39 -13.67 12.16
CA TYR A 304 -29.17 -14.96 12.83
C TYR A 304 -29.48 -14.96 14.34
N GLY A 305 -30.00 -13.84 14.88
CA GLY A 305 -30.40 -13.72 16.28
C GLY A 305 -29.26 -14.07 17.24
N LYS A 306 -29.47 -15.05 18.13
CA LYS A 306 -28.47 -15.55 19.08
C LYS A 306 -27.54 -16.63 18.51
N TYR A 307 -27.81 -17.15 17.31
CA TYR A 307 -27.03 -18.26 16.76
C TYR A 307 -25.70 -17.77 16.18
N ALA A 308 -24.60 -18.08 16.86
CA ALA A 308 -23.23 -17.86 16.41
C ALA A 308 -22.58 -19.20 16.07
N GLY A 309 -22.88 -19.74 14.89
CA GLY A 309 -22.32 -21.01 14.42
C GLY A 309 -21.36 -20.86 13.24
N VAL A 310 -20.68 -21.95 12.91
CA VAL A 310 -19.71 -22.10 11.80
C VAL A 310 -20.21 -21.54 10.47
N GLY A 311 -21.51 -21.70 10.19
CA GLY A 311 -22.14 -21.20 8.97
C GLY A 311 -22.04 -19.69 8.81
N ASN A 312 -22.11 -18.94 9.91
CA ASN A 312 -21.96 -17.50 9.89
C ASN A 312 -20.53 -17.11 9.44
N ALA A 313 -19.52 -17.99 9.61
CA ALA A 313 -18.11 -17.57 9.66
C ALA A 313 -17.57 -17.67 8.25
N ARG A 314 -17.99 -18.76 7.60
CA ARG A 314 -18.02 -18.88 6.15
C ARG A 314 -18.80 -17.74 5.50
N TYR A 315 -19.95 -17.34 6.05
CA TYR A 315 -20.73 -16.22 5.49
C TYR A 315 -20.02 -14.86 5.63
N LEU A 316 -19.40 -14.59 6.78
CA LEU A 316 -18.57 -13.41 7.02
C LEU A 316 -17.40 -13.37 6.04
N TYR A 317 -16.62 -14.45 5.96
CA TYR A 317 -15.50 -14.55 5.04
C TYR A 317 -15.94 -14.39 3.58
N ALA A 318 -17.06 -15.02 3.19
CA ALA A 318 -17.63 -14.84 1.86
C ALA A 318 -18.03 -13.38 1.61
N THR A 319 -18.63 -12.70 2.59
CA THR A 319 -19.00 -11.27 2.49
C THR A 319 -17.75 -10.41 2.26
N ILE A 320 -16.68 -10.65 3.03
CA ILE A 320 -15.39 -9.98 2.86
C ILE A 320 -14.85 -10.20 1.45
N ARG A 321 -14.84 -11.45 0.96
CA ARG A 321 -14.39 -11.81 -0.38
C ARG A 321 -15.14 -11.06 -1.48
N HIS A 322 -16.46 -10.92 -1.38
CA HIS A 322 -17.25 -10.18 -2.38
C HIS A 322 -16.94 -8.68 -2.37
N ARG A 323 -16.45 -8.13 -1.27
CA ARG A 323 -16.05 -6.71 -1.16
C ARG A 323 -14.70 -6.42 -1.80
N VAL A 324 -13.84 -7.43 -1.94
CA VAL A 324 -12.49 -7.29 -2.51
C VAL A 324 -12.27 -8.23 -3.71
N PRO A 325 -13.08 -8.13 -4.79
CA PRO A 325 -13.00 -9.05 -5.92
C PRO A 325 -11.64 -9.01 -6.63
N SER A 326 -10.93 -7.87 -6.57
CA SER A 326 -9.59 -7.69 -7.13
C SER A 326 -8.52 -8.61 -6.52
N LEU A 327 -8.75 -9.14 -5.32
CA LEU A 327 -7.83 -10.03 -4.62
C LEU A 327 -8.04 -11.51 -4.92
N GLN A 328 -9.16 -11.87 -5.54
CA GLN A 328 -9.51 -13.25 -5.86
C GLN A 328 -9.31 -14.20 -4.66
N LEU A 329 -9.77 -13.80 -3.46
CA LEU A 329 -9.61 -14.63 -2.26
C LEU A 329 -10.12 -16.06 -2.51
N ASN A 330 -9.46 -17.04 -1.91
CA ASN A 330 -9.88 -18.43 -2.03
C ASN A 330 -11.28 -18.63 -1.44
N SER A 331 -12.09 -19.54 -1.98
CA SER A 331 -13.32 -19.94 -1.30
C SER A 331 -12.99 -20.86 -0.14
N MET A 332 -13.61 -20.65 1.02
CA MET A 332 -13.55 -21.64 2.09
C MET A 332 -14.11 -22.99 1.60
N TYR A 333 -13.46 -24.07 2.00
CA TYR A 333 -13.95 -25.41 1.74
C TYR A 333 -15.29 -25.65 2.44
N ALA A 334 -16.29 -26.07 1.67
CA ALA A 334 -17.53 -26.61 2.20
C ALA A 334 -17.47 -28.13 2.02
N PRO A 335 -17.45 -28.93 3.10
CA PRO A 335 -17.56 -30.38 2.97
C PRO A 335 -18.81 -30.72 2.15
N PRO A 336 -18.76 -31.75 1.29
CA PRO A 336 -19.96 -32.26 0.65
C PRO A 336 -21.01 -32.50 1.73
N ARG A 337 -22.22 -31.97 1.53
CA ARG A 337 -23.33 -32.25 2.44
C ARG A 337 -23.51 -33.76 2.44
N THR A 338 -23.10 -34.42 3.51
CA THR A 338 -23.52 -35.79 3.75
C THR A 338 -25.04 -35.75 3.78
N PRO A 339 -25.75 -36.47 2.90
CA PRO A 339 -27.19 -36.63 3.06
C PRO A 339 -27.37 -37.26 4.43
N LEU A 340 -27.92 -36.48 5.37
CA LEU A 340 -28.35 -36.99 6.66
C LEU A 340 -29.31 -38.15 6.36
N THR A 341 -28.84 -39.38 6.53
CA THR A 341 -29.73 -40.52 6.70
C THR A 341 -30.58 -40.19 7.91
N ARG A 342 -31.88 -39.98 7.68
CA ARG A 342 -32.92 -39.96 8.72
C ARG A 342 -32.85 -41.28 9.48
N ARG A 343 -31.97 -41.39 10.48
CA ARG A 343 -32.08 -42.40 11.53
C ARG A 343 -31.97 -41.68 12.87
N ARG A 344 -33.12 -41.72 13.57
CA ARG A 344 -33.34 -41.49 15.00
C ARG A 344 -32.05 -41.57 15.83
N GLY A 345 -31.77 -40.50 16.57
CA GLY A 345 -30.76 -40.48 17.62
C GLY A 345 -30.89 -39.22 18.46
N MET A 346 -31.63 -39.36 19.57
CA MET A 346 -31.59 -38.59 20.81
C MET A 346 -31.23 -37.09 20.75
N TRP A 347 -32.25 -36.24 20.72
CA TRP A 347 -32.19 -34.93 21.37
C TRP A 347 -33.27 -34.94 22.44
N HIS A 348 -32.84 -34.96 23.70
CA HIS A 348 -33.73 -34.78 24.85
C HIS A 348 -34.32 -33.37 24.82
N ASP A 349 -35.54 -33.29 25.33
CA ASP A 349 -36.38 -32.10 25.50
C ASP A 349 -35.64 -30.85 25.97
N GLY A 350 -35.96 -29.72 25.34
CA GLY A 350 -35.55 -28.37 25.77
C GLY A 350 -35.55 -27.35 24.64
N ASP A 351 -36.67 -26.64 24.51
CA ASP A 351 -36.91 -25.40 23.75
C ASP A 351 -36.85 -25.43 22.20
N HIS A 352 -38.06 -25.36 21.64
CA HIS A 352 -38.34 -25.16 20.23
C HIS A 352 -37.95 -23.75 19.75
N ALA A 353 -36.88 -23.67 18.96
CA ALA A 353 -36.78 -22.70 17.87
C ALA A 353 -36.10 -23.36 16.68
N ALA A 354 -36.91 -23.85 15.73
CA ALA A 354 -36.38 -24.25 14.44
C ALA A 354 -35.78 -23.02 13.73
N PRO A 355 -34.59 -23.11 13.12
CA PRO A 355 -34.03 -21.99 12.38
C PRO A 355 -34.94 -21.62 11.19
N PRO A 356 -35.10 -20.34 10.86
CA PRO A 356 -35.92 -19.92 9.74
C PRO A 356 -35.40 -20.53 8.43
N LYS A 357 -36.32 -21.05 7.62
CA LYS A 357 -36.01 -21.62 6.29
C LYS A 357 -35.29 -20.57 5.44
N ARG A 358 -34.14 -20.95 4.87
CA ARG A 358 -33.42 -20.13 3.88
C ARG A 358 -34.36 -19.77 2.72
N PRO A 359 -34.43 -18.49 2.30
CA PRO A 359 -34.96 -18.17 0.98
C PRO A 359 -34.05 -18.81 -0.08
N SER A 360 -34.63 -19.53 -1.04
CA SER A 360 -33.92 -20.01 -2.21
C SER A 360 -33.45 -18.81 -3.03
N LEU A 361 -32.15 -18.70 -3.30
CA LEU A 361 -31.64 -17.81 -4.34
C LEU A 361 -32.25 -18.25 -5.68
N ARG A 362 -33.20 -17.46 -6.20
CA ARG A 362 -33.52 -17.43 -7.63
C ARG A 362 -33.08 -16.06 -8.16
N SER A 363 -32.34 -16.13 -9.28
CA SER A 363 -31.87 -15.08 -10.22
C SER A 363 -32.10 -13.61 -9.81
N LEU A 364 -30.99 -12.88 -9.73
CA LEU A 364 -30.88 -11.45 -9.43
C LEU A 364 -30.79 -10.62 -10.74
N ASP A 365 -31.61 -10.93 -11.74
CA ASP A 365 -31.58 -10.24 -13.05
C ASP A 365 -32.60 -9.10 -13.19
N HIS A 366 -33.34 -8.77 -12.13
CA HIS A 366 -34.40 -7.74 -12.19
C HIS A 366 -34.38 -6.74 -11.02
N ILE A 367 -33.25 -6.05 -10.77
CA ILE A 367 -33.28 -4.78 -10.03
C ILE A 367 -32.28 -3.78 -10.64
N ASN A 368 -32.57 -3.29 -11.85
CA ASN A 368 -31.91 -2.11 -12.43
C ASN A 368 -32.79 -0.84 -12.38
N GLY A 369 -33.87 -0.84 -11.59
CA GLY A 369 -34.85 0.27 -11.56
C GLY A 369 -34.69 1.30 -10.44
N ALA A 370 -33.89 1.05 -9.41
CA ALA A 370 -33.92 1.86 -8.17
C ALA A 370 -32.65 2.69 -7.90
N CYS A 371 -31.74 2.81 -8.87
CA CYS A 371 -30.47 3.53 -8.70
C CYS A 371 -30.55 5.06 -8.93
N GLY A 372 -31.76 5.60 -9.17
CA GLY A 372 -31.96 7.01 -9.50
C GLY A 372 -32.11 7.98 -8.31
N HIS A 373 -32.43 7.50 -7.10
CA HIS A 373 -32.87 8.39 -6.00
C HIS A 373 -31.79 8.76 -4.97
N LEU A 374 -30.67 8.04 -4.90
CA LEU A 374 -29.59 8.36 -3.95
C LEU A 374 -28.54 9.36 -4.48
N ARG A 375 -28.54 9.65 -5.79
CA ARG A 375 -27.66 10.65 -6.40
C ARG A 375 -28.16 12.10 -6.22
N ALA A 376 -29.45 12.28 -5.92
CA ALA A 376 -30.07 13.60 -5.80
C ALA A 376 -29.82 14.29 -4.45
N VAL A 377 -29.52 13.55 -3.38
CA VAL A 377 -29.35 14.13 -2.02
C VAL A 377 -27.93 14.64 -1.75
N LEU A 378 -26.94 14.23 -2.55
CA LEU A 378 -25.54 14.65 -2.39
C LEU A 378 -25.12 15.86 -3.24
N SER A 379 -26.01 16.41 -4.07
CA SER A 379 -25.74 17.58 -4.93
C SER A 379 -26.32 18.90 -4.41
N SER A 380 -27.06 18.89 -3.29
CA SER A 380 -27.76 20.08 -2.76
C SER A 380 -27.04 20.81 -1.62
N ILE A 381 -25.73 20.60 -1.42
CA ILE A 381 -24.93 21.40 -0.47
C ILE A 381 -23.92 22.22 -1.27
N SER A 382 -24.39 23.37 -1.77
CA SER A 382 -23.55 24.46 -2.27
C SER A 382 -23.28 25.45 -1.12
N PRO A 383 -22.09 26.07 -1.02
CA PRO A 383 -21.76 26.95 0.09
C PRO A 383 -22.35 28.34 -0.13
N SER A 384 -23.27 28.75 0.76
CA SER A 384 -23.74 30.13 0.85
C SER A 384 -22.68 31.00 1.52
N SER A 385 -22.22 31.99 0.79
CA SER A 385 -21.37 33.10 1.21
C SER A 385 -22.07 34.08 2.16
N LYS A 386 -21.27 34.69 3.05
CA LYS A 386 -21.39 36.00 3.74
C LYS A 386 -22.46 36.17 4.85
N GLN A 387 -21.98 36.43 6.07
CA GLN A 387 -21.80 37.80 6.58
C GLN A 387 -20.59 37.86 7.52
#